data_AF-A0A8D2MX20-F1
#
_entry.id   AF-A0A8D2MX20-F1
#
_cell.length_a   1.000
_cell.length_b   1.000
_cell.length_c   1.000
_cell.angle_alpha   90.00
_cell.angle_beta   90.00
_cell.angle_gamma   90.00
#
_symmetry.space_group_name_H-M   'P 1'
#
loop_
_entity.id
_entity.type
_entity.pdbx_description
1 polymer ?
#
loop_
_entity_poly.entity_id
_entity_poly.type
_entity_poly.pdbx_seq_one_letter_code
_entity_poly.pdbx_strand_id
1 'polypeptide(L)'
;MGHQVIIFDFSVIRGLWETRVKKSKERQKKEKERLEQSALEKIKQEWNFILECRKKGIPQSKYLKNGFVDTSEKNLDTHGKNPHLKKSHALSDGVKKEQNKFIFQLSGEQWTELPDSLKEQIYLKEWHVYNTLIQTIPAYLALFQDLRVLELSKNQINHLPAEIGCLKNLKVLNVSFNNLKSVPPELGDCENLEKLDLSGNMEITELPFELSNLKQLTYVDVSANKFHSIPICVLRMSNLQWLDISSNSLKDIPEDIDRLDELQTLLLQKNKLTYLPRALVNMPKLSLLVVSGDDLVEIPTAICESTTGLKFVSLKDSPVETIVCEDTEEIIENEREREQVEKEFMKAYIEDLRERESTPSYTTKVMLSLQL
;
A
#
# COMPACT_ATOMS: atom_id res chain seq x y z
N MET A 1 -24.88 -74.11 44.78
CA MET A 1 -24.27 -73.60 43.53
C MET A 1 -23.89 -72.15 43.77
N GLY A 2 -22.60 -71.85 43.98
CA GLY A 2 -22.13 -70.47 44.15
C GLY A 2 -21.42 -70.03 42.89
N HIS A 3 -22.01 -69.10 42.13
CA HIS A 3 -21.37 -68.54 40.94
C HIS A 3 -20.32 -67.49 41.36
N GLN A 4 -19.04 -67.77 41.08
CA GLN A 4 -17.98 -66.78 41.16
C GLN A 4 -18.15 -65.76 40.03
N VAL A 5 -18.49 -64.52 40.38
CA VAL A 5 -18.45 -63.39 39.46
C VAL A 5 -17.02 -62.85 39.44
N ILE A 6 -16.34 -63.00 38.30
CA ILE A 6 -15.00 -62.45 38.08
C ILE A 6 -15.17 -60.96 37.74
N ILE A 7 -14.82 -60.09 38.69
CA ILE A 7 -14.79 -58.64 38.47
C ILE A 7 -13.45 -58.30 37.82
N PHE A 8 -13.49 -57.87 36.56
CA PHE A 8 -12.30 -57.34 35.87
C PHE A 8 -12.12 -55.86 36.23
N ASP A 9 -10.97 -55.50 36.76
CA ASP A 9 -10.61 -54.10 37.05
C ASP A 9 -10.24 -53.37 35.74
N PHE A 10 -11.24 -52.75 35.13
CA PHE A 10 -11.12 -52.00 33.88
C PHE A 10 -10.14 -50.81 33.95
N SER A 11 -9.77 -50.38 35.16
CA SER A 11 -8.84 -49.27 35.40
C SER A 11 -7.43 -49.61 34.89
N VAL A 12 -6.98 -50.86 35.05
CA VAL A 12 -5.66 -51.32 34.61
C VAL A 12 -5.59 -51.41 33.08
N ILE A 13 -6.65 -51.93 32.46
CA ILE A 13 -6.75 -52.03 30.99
C ILE A 13 -6.80 -50.63 30.36
N ARG A 14 -7.53 -49.70 30.97
CA ARG A 14 -7.59 -48.31 30.54
C ARG A 14 -6.23 -47.61 30.65
N GLY A 15 -5.51 -47.78 31.76
CA GLY A 15 -4.17 -47.20 31.93
C GLY A 15 -3.16 -47.74 30.91
N LEU A 16 -3.21 -49.04 30.61
CA LEU A 16 -2.39 -49.65 29.57
C LEU A 16 -2.75 -49.12 28.17
N TRP A 17 -4.04 -48.95 27.87
CA TRP A 17 -4.50 -48.40 26.60
C TRP A 17 -4.10 -46.93 26.41
N GLU A 18 -4.29 -46.09 27.43
CA GLU A 18 -3.89 -44.68 27.41
C GLU A 18 -2.38 -44.52 27.19
N THR A 19 -1.56 -45.37 27.84
CA THR A 19 -0.11 -45.39 27.65
C THR A 19 0.26 -45.79 26.21
N ARG A 20 -0.46 -46.76 25.63
CA ARG A 20 -0.22 -47.25 24.26
C ARG A 20 -0.63 -46.20 23.22
N VAL A 21 -1.75 -45.51 23.44
CA VAL A 21 -2.22 -44.40 22.59
C VAL A 21 -1.24 -43.23 22.66
N LYS A 22 -0.75 -42.87 23.84
CA LYS A 22 0.26 -41.80 24.00
C LYS A 22 1.56 -42.13 23.25
N LYS A 23 2.07 -43.36 23.41
CA LYS A 23 3.26 -43.83 22.66
C LYS A 23 3.02 -43.86 21.14
N SER A 24 1.82 -44.22 20.69
CA SER A 24 1.46 -44.22 19.27
C SER A 24 1.47 -42.80 18.69
N LYS A 25 0.85 -41.83 19.40
CA LYS A 25 0.84 -40.42 19.01
C LYS A 25 2.25 -39.81 18.98
N GLU A 26 3.09 -40.13 19.96
CA GLU A 26 4.50 -39.69 19.97
C GLU A 26 5.31 -40.26 18.81
N ARG A 27 5.08 -41.52 18.43
CA ARG A 27 5.71 -42.13 17.24
C ARG A 27 5.26 -41.45 15.96
N GLN A 28 3.96 -41.22 15.79
CA GLN A 28 3.42 -40.50 14.62
C GLN A 28 3.97 -39.07 14.52
N LYS A 29 4.14 -38.38 15.64
CA LYS A 29 4.74 -37.05 15.67
C LYS A 29 6.21 -37.07 15.23
N LYS A 30 7.02 -37.98 15.79
CA LYS A 30 8.44 -38.14 15.39
C LYS A 30 8.59 -38.56 13.93
N GLU A 31 7.70 -39.39 13.43
CA GLU A 31 7.72 -39.84 12.03
C GLU A 31 7.36 -38.69 11.08
N LYS A 32 6.37 -37.86 11.45
CA LYS A 32 6.03 -36.62 10.73
C LYS A 32 7.19 -35.62 10.72
N GLU A 33 7.83 -35.40 11.86
CA GLU A 33 9.02 -34.53 11.96
C GLU A 33 10.18 -35.04 11.09
N ARG A 34 10.41 -36.36 11.04
CA ARG A 34 11.43 -36.98 10.17
C ARG A 34 11.11 -36.80 8.68
N LEU A 35 9.82 -36.92 8.32
CA LEU A 35 9.36 -36.71 6.95
C LEU A 35 9.48 -35.25 6.51
N GLU A 36 9.12 -34.31 7.39
CA GLU A 36 9.27 -32.87 7.16
C GLU A 36 10.75 -32.47 7.03
N GLN A 37 11.63 -32.99 7.90
CA GLN A 37 13.07 -32.74 7.80
C GLN A 37 13.67 -33.31 6.51
N SER A 38 13.29 -34.53 6.12
CA SER A 38 13.77 -35.16 4.88
C SER A 38 13.24 -34.45 3.63
N ALA A 39 11.99 -33.96 3.65
CA ALA A 39 11.44 -33.15 2.56
C ALA A 39 12.14 -31.80 2.43
N LEU A 40 12.39 -31.12 3.56
CA LEU A 40 13.10 -29.84 3.58
C LEU A 40 14.54 -29.97 3.05
N GLU A 41 15.20 -31.08 3.36
CA GLU A 41 16.57 -31.35 2.91
C GLU A 41 16.65 -31.66 1.41
N LYS A 42 15.66 -32.37 0.85
CA LYS A 42 15.50 -32.54 -0.60
C LYS A 42 15.25 -31.22 -1.32
N ILE A 43 14.33 -30.40 -0.80
CA ILE A 43 14.04 -29.07 -1.36
C ILE A 43 15.32 -28.21 -1.34
N LYS A 44 16.10 -28.27 -0.26
CA LYS A 44 17.37 -27.53 -0.15
C LYS A 44 18.41 -28.00 -1.16
N GLN A 45 18.50 -29.30 -1.42
CA GLN A 45 19.40 -29.87 -2.45
C GLN A 45 18.99 -29.43 -3.85
N GLU A 46 17.69 -29.48 -4.17
CA GLU A 46 17.15 -29.02 -5.46
C GLU A 46 17.41 -27.52 -5.68
N TRP A 47 17.23 -26.69 -4.65
CA TRP A 47 17.51 -25.25 -4.73
C TRP A 47 19.00 -24.93 -4.93
N ASN A 48 19.90 -25.63 -4.24
CA ASN A 48 21.34 -25.46 -4.43
C ASN A 48 21.76 -25.82 -5.87
N PHE A 49 21.17 -26.86 -6.45
CA PHE A 49 21.43 -27.27 -7.82
C PHE A 49 20.95 -26.20 -8.84
N ILE A 50 19.75 -25.64 -8.64
CA ILE A 50 19.23 -24.54 -9.48
C ILE A 50 20.15 -23.30 -9.42
N LEU A 51 20.63 -22.95 -8.22
CA LEU A 51 21.57 -21.83 -8.04
C LEU A 51 22.88 -22.08 -8.79
N GLU A 52 23.38 -23.31 -8.79
CA GLU A 52 24.58 -23.68 -9.52
C GLU A 52 24.38 -23.65 -11.05
N CYS A 53 23.23 -24.14 -11.54
CA CYS A 53 22.85 -24.03 -12.95
C CYS A 53 22.71 -22.58 -13.42
N ARG A 54 22.13 -21.69 -12.59
CA ARG A 54 22.05 -20.25 -12.88
C ARG A 54 23.42 -19.59 -12.95
N LYS A 55 24.34 -19.93 -12.03
CA LYS A 55 25.73 -19.44 -12.06
C LYS A 55 26.46 -19.88 -13.34
N LYS A 56 26.15 -21.06 -13.88
CA LYS A 56 26.74 -21.60 -15.11
C LYS A 56 25.99 -21.21 -16.39
N GLY A 57 24.94 -20.39 -16.29
CA GLY A 57 24.18 -19.89 -17.44
C GLY A 57 23.31 -20.94 -18.15
N ILE A 58 22.95 -22.03 -17.47
CA ILE A 58 22.18 -23.12 -18.05
C ILE A 58 20.68 -22.72 -18.09
N PRO A 59 20.01 -22.78 -19.25
CA PRO A 59 18.58 -22.45 -19.35
C PRO A 59 17.70 -23.48 -18.62
N GLN A 60 16.60 -23.00 -18.04
CA GLN A 60 15.68 -23.80 -17.19
C GLN A 60 15.15 -25.06 -17.88
N SER A 61 14.99 -25.04 -19.20
CA SER A 61 14.51 -26.16 -20.01
C SER A 61 15.40 -27.41 -19.99
N LYS A 62 16.67 -27.31 -19.56
CA LYS A 62 17.60 -28.46 -19.52
C LYS A 62 17.53 -29.26 -18.22
N TYR A 63 17.19 -28.63 -17.09
CA TYR A 63 17.19 -29.29 -15.77
C TYR A 63 15.81 -29.39 -15.12
N LEU A 64 14.79 -28.69 -15.64
CA LEU A 64 13.40 -28.95 -15.29
C LEU A 64 12.80 -29.91 -16.33
N LYS A 65 12.51 -31.15 -15.92
CA LYS A 65 11.69 -32.08 -16.72
C LYS A 65 10.42 -32.39 -15.95
N ASN A 66 9.26 -32.05 -16.54
CA ASN A 66 7.93 -32.34 -16.01
C ASN A 66 7.74 -31.91 -14.53
N GLY A 67 8.29 -30.76 -14.15
CA GLY A 67 8.13 -30.20 -12.79
C GLY A 67 9.06 -30.79 -11.72
N PHE A 68 9.94 -31.72 -12.08
CA PHE A 68 10.99 -32.24 -11.19
C PHE A 68 12.37 -31.73 -11.61
N VAL A 69 13.19 -31.35 -10.63
CA VAL A 69 14.58 -30.92 -10.85
C VAL A 69 15.44 -32.18 -11.01
N ASP A 70 15.95 -32.41 -12.22
CA ASP A 70 16.84 -33.54 -12.48
C ASP A 70 18.24 -33.21 -11.96
N THR A 71 18.57 -33.68 -10.75
CA THR A 71 19.87 -33.48 -10.10
C THR A 71 20.98 -34.37 -10.66
N SER A 72 20.77 -35.05 -11.79
CA SER A 72 21.80 -35.90 -12.39
C SER A 72 22.94 -35.05 -12.99
N GLU A 73 24.18 -35.36 -12.58
CA GLU A 73 25.42 -34.65 -12.96
C GLU A 73 25.71 -34.59 -14.47
N LYS A 74 24.91 -35.27 -15.30
CA LYS A 74 25.08 -35.32 -16.76
C LYS A 74 24.84 -33.98 -17.47
N ASN A 75 24.20 -33.00 -16.82
CA ASN A 75 23.96 -31.67 -17.39
C ASN A 75 25.14 -30.68 -17.22
N LEU A 76 26.15 -31.01 -16.42
CA LEU A 76 27.25 -30.11 -16.08
C LEU A 76 28.42 -30.12 -17.10
N ASP A 77 28.55 -31.16 -17.93
CA ASP A 77 29.74 -31.39 -18.75
C ASP A 77 29.64 -30.94 -20.23
N THR A 78 28.51 -30.40 -20.69
CA THR A 78 28.32 -30.17 -22.14
C THR A 78 28.52 -28.74 -22.64
N HIS A 79 28.83 -27.75 -21.80
CA HIS A 79 29.11 -26.37 -22.24
C HIS A 79 30.49 -25.86 -21.80
N GLY A 80 31.52 -26.64 -22.12
CA GLY A 80 32.86 -26.10 -22.32
C GLY A 80 33.04 -25.69 -23.78
N LYS A 81 32.87 -24.39 -24.09
CA LYS A 81 33.66 -23.59 -25.06
C LYS A 81 32.90 -22.35 -25.59
N ASN A 82 33.41 -21.18 -25.15
CA ASN A 82 33.67 -19.97 -25.95
C ASN A 82 32.58 -18.90 -26.14
N PRO A 83 32.98 -17.63 -26.43
CA PRO A 83 32.78 -16.50 -25.52
C PRO A 83 32.03 -15.32 -26.19
N HIS A 84 31.94 -14.21 -25.47
CA HIS A 84 31.34 -12.91 -25.81
C HIS A 84 29.92 -12.69 -25.28
N LEU A 85 29.84 -12.16 -24.06
CA LEU A 85 28.87 -11.11 -23.75
C LEU A 85 29.49 -10.14 -22.75
N LYS A 86 29.23 -8.87 -23.05
CA LYS A 86 29.87 -7.67 -22.52
C LYS A 86 29.63 -7.55 -21.02
N LYS A 87 30.68 -7.11 -20.32
CA LYS A 87 30.63 -6.58 -18.96
C LYS A 87 29.60 -5.44 -18.90
N SER A 88 28.57 -5.56 -18.07
CA SER A 88 27.98 -4.41 -17.39
C SER A 88 28.42 -4.45 -15.94
N HIS A 89 28.90 -3.30 -15.47
CA HIS A 89 29.54 -3.09 -14.19
C HIS A 89 28.61 -3.39 -13.02
N ALA A 90 29.15 -4.12 -12.04
CA ALA A 90 28.64 -4.20 -10.68
C ALA A 90 29.34 -3.15 -9.79
N LEU A 91 28.72 -2.92 -8.63
CA LEU A 91 29.19 -2.24 -7.39
C LEU A 91 28.71 -0.77 -7.27
N SER A 92 28.15 -0.30 -6.16
CA SER A 92 27.71 -0.85 -4.86
C SER A 92 26.67 0.14 -4.31
N ASP A 93 25.66 -0.26 -3.53
CA ASP A 93 25.78 -0.22 -2.07
C ASP A 93 24.71 -1.09 -1.38
N GLY A 94 25.17 -2.19 -0.77
CA GLY A 94 25.29 -2.19 0.69
C GLY A 94 24.07 -2.02 1.59
N VAL A 95 22.91 -2.67 1.34
CA VAL A 95 22.03 -3.08 2.46
C VAL A 95 21.48 -4.48 2.24
N LYS A 96 22.02 -5.45 2.98
CA LYS A 96 21.39 -6.74 3.21
C LYS A 96 20.12 -6.50 4.04
N LYS A 97 18.95 -6.36 3.41
CA LYS A 97 17.67 -6.58 4.10
C LYS A 97 17.34 -8.06 3.97
N GLU A 98 17.21 -8.74 5.10
CA GLU A 98 16.46 -9.98 5.18
C GLU A 98 15.16 -9.77 4.39
N GLN A 99 14.94 -10.52 3.30
CA GLN A 99 13.64 -10.49 2.63
C GLN A 99 12.63 -11.00 3.64
N ASN A 100 11.90 -10.08 4.28
CA ASN A 100 10.85 -10.40 5.24
C ASN A 100 9.93 -11.42 4.57
N LYS A 101 9.84 -12.62 5.14
CA LYS A 101 9.09 -13.75 4.61
C LYS A 101 7.60 -13.44 4.32
N PHE A 102 7.08 -12.30 4.76
CA PHE A 102 5.69 -11.88 4.61
C PHE A 102 5.49 -10.74 3.60
N ILE A 103 6.55 -10.26 2.96
CA ILE A 103 6.53 -9.11 2.05
C ILE A 103 6.83 -9.59 0.63
N PHE A 104 5.90 -9.31 -0.28
CA PHE A 104 6.11 -9.47 -1.71
C PHE A 104 6.41 -8.10 -2.29
N GLN A 105 7.53 -7.99 -3.01
CA GLN A 105 7.93 -6.74 -3.65
C GLN A 105 8.22 -7.00 -5.14
N LEU A 106 7.62 -6.19 -5.99
CA LEU A 106 7.78 -6.23 -7.44
C LEU A 106 7.95 -4.81 -7.96
N SER A 107 8.99 -4.57 -8.74
CA SER A 107 9.21 -3.26 -9.36
C SER A 107 9.92 -3.35 -10.69
N GLY A 108 9.64 -2.39 -11.57
CA GLY A 108 10.29 -2.21 -12.85
C GLY A 108 9.34 -2.41 -14.03
N GLU A 109 9.60 -1.65 -15.08
CA GLU A 109 8.74 -1.50 -16.26
C GLU A 109 8.60 -2.78 -17.09
N GLN A 110 9.46 -3.78 -16.89
CA GLN A 110 9.36 -5.07 -17.58
C GLN A 110 8.15 -5.92 -17.16
N TRP A 111 7.47 -5.59 -16.05
CA TRP A 111 6.37 -6.38 -15.53
C TRP A 111 5.04 -5.89 -16.08
N THR A 112 4.39 -6.71 -16.92
CA THR A 112 3.05 -6.44 -17.47
C THR A 112 1.95 -7.18 -16.72
N GLU A 113 2.28 -8.28 -16.03
CA GLU A 113 1.34 -9.12 -15.31
C GLU A 113 1.97 -9.62 -14.00
N LEU A 114 1.11 -9.91 -13.01
CA LEU A 114 1.52 -10.52 -11.76
C LEU A 114 1.81 -12.02 -11.95
N PRO A 115 2.88 -12.56 -11.35
CA PRO A 115 3.23 -13.97 -11.51
C PRO A 115 2.18 -14.90 -10.89
N ASP A 116 1.72 -15.89 -11.66
CA ASP A 116 0.72 -16.88 -11.21
C ASP A 116 1.12 -17.65 -9.94
N SER A 117 2.41 -17.77 -9.67
CA SER A 117 2.91 -18.41 -8.44
C SER A 117 2.56 -17.63 -7.17
N LEU A 118 2.17 -16.36 -7.29
CA LEU A 118 1.77 -15.52 -6.16
C LEU A 118 0.56 -16.11 -5.42
N LYS A 119 -0.35 -16.79 -6.14
CA LYS A 119 -1.54 -17.46 -5.56
C LYS A 119 -1.21 -18.48 -4.47
N GLU A 120 0.00 -19.02 -4.46
CA GLU A 120 0.44 -20.04 -3.48
C GLU A 120 0.99 -19.39 -2.20
N GLN A 121 1.22 -18.07 -2.20
CA GLN A 121 1.85 -17.32 -1.12
C GLN A 121 0.82 -16.64 -0.21
N ILE A 122 -0.25 -17.35 0.15
CA ILE A 122 -1.37 -16.82 0.97
C ILE A 122 -0.95 -16.28 2.35
N TYR A 123 0.26 -16.58 2.80
CA TYR A 123 0.84 -16.07 4.05
C TYR A 123 1.35 -14.63 3.98
N LEU A 124 1.37 -14.02 2.78
CA LEU A 124 1.83 -12.66 2.59
C LEU A 124 0.93 -11.66 3.33
N LYS A 125 1.58 -10.69 3.98
CA LYS A 125 0.91 -9.61 4.70
C LYS A 125 1.04 -8.28 3.98
N GLU A 126 2.04 -8.15 3.11
CA GLU A 126 2.31 -6.89 2.42
C GLU A 126 2.66 -7.16 0.97
N TRP A 127 2.00 -6.45 0.08
CA TRP A 127 2.28 -6.40 -1.35
C TRP A 127 2.76 -5.02 -1.70
N HIS A 128 3.94 -4.94 -2.29
CA HIS A 128 4.56 -3.70 -2.77
C HIS A 128 4.89 -3.85 -4.25
N VAL A 129 3.96 -3.44 -5.10
CA VAL A 129 4.10 -3.49 -6.56
C VAL A 129 4.07 -2.08 -7.08
N TYR A 130 5.22 -1.57 -7.54
CA TYR A 130 5.31 -0.19 -8.00
C TYR A 130 6.20 -0.04 -9.22
N ASN A 131 5.94 0.99 -10.03
CA ASN A 131 6.63 1.25 -11.29
C ASN A 131 6.58 0.03 -12.22
N THR A 132 5.39 -0.50 -12.48
CA THR A 132 5.19 -1.60 -13.44
C THR A 132 4.13 -1.24 -14.47
N LEU A 133 3.96 -2.09 -15.48
CA LEU A 133 2.95 -1.93 -16.53
C LEU A 133 1.74 -2.85 -16.28
N ILE A 134 1.49 -3.24 -15.02
CA ILE A 134 0.36 -4.08 -14.66
C ILE A 134 -0.95 -3.31 -14.81
N GLN A 135 -1.87 -3.90 -15.59
CA GLN A 135 -3.17 -3.29 -15.89
C GLN A 135 -4.34 -3.84 -15.08
N THR A 136 -4.21 -5.06 -14.57
CA THR A 136 -5.28 -5.76 -13.87
C THR A 136 -4.74 -6.44 -12.62
N ILE A 137 -5.53 -6.37 -11.55
CA ILE A 137 -5.29 -7.13 -10.33
C ILE A 137 -6.11 -8.42 -10.44
N PRO A 138 -5.50 -9.59 -10.27
CA PRO A 138 -6.18 -10.86 -10.44
C PRO A 138 -7.14 -11.16 -9.29
N ALA A 139 -8.24 -11.85 -9.59
CA ALA A 139 -9.29 -12.20 -8.63
C ALA A 139 -8.81 -13.09 -7.48
N TYR A 140 -7.68 -13.79 -7.65
CA TYR A 140 -7.07 -14.56 -6.55
C TYR A 140 -6.56 -13.68 -5.41
N LEU A 141 -6.64 -12.34 -5.53
CA LEU A 141 -6.48 -11.38 -4.42
C LEU A 141 -7.33 -11.76 -3.19
N ALA A 142 -8.53 -12.32 -3.40
CA ALA A 142 -9.39 -12.77 -2.31
C ALA A 142 -8.75 -13.84 -1.38
N LEU A 143 -7.70 -14.53 -1.85
CA LEU A 143 -7.03 -15.57 -1.07
C LEU A 143 -6.11 -15.00 0.04
N PHE A 144 -5.69 -13.74 -0.05
CA PHE A 144 -4.75 -13.13 0.92
C PHE A 144 -5.48 -12.52 2.12
N GLN A 145 -6.18 -13.35 2.89
CA GLN A 145 -6.98 -12.89 4.03
C GLN A 145 -6.17 -12.18 5.12
N ASP A 146 -4.87 -12.47 5.22
CA ASP A 146 -3.94 -11.86 6.18
C ASP A 146 -3.24 -10.59 5.64
N LEU A 147 -3.58 -10.14 4.43
CA LEU A 147 -3.00 -8.95 3.82
C LEU A 147 -3.38 -7.69 4.61
N ARG A 148 -2.37 -6.88 4.92
CA ARG A 148 -2.47 -5.64 5.69
C ARG A 148 -2.09 -4.42 4.86
N VAL A 149 -1.14 -4.56 3.95
CA VAL A 149 -0.65 -3.49 3.09
C VAL A 149 -0.74 -3.93 1.65
N LEU A 150 -1.47 -3.16 0.85
CA LEU A 150 -1.54 -3.32 -0.59
C LEU A 150 -1.08 -2.01 -1.23
N GLU A 151 0.19 -1.99 -1.61
CA GLU A 151 0.86 -0.88 -2.27
C GLU A 151 0.99 -1.22 -3.75
N LEU A 152 0.24 -0.52 -4.58
CA LEU A 152 0.08 -0.70 -6.02
C LEU A 152 0.30 0.62 -6.77
N SER A 153 1.08 1.55 -6.20
CA SER A 153 1.31 2.86 -6.82
C SER A 153 2.10 2.78 -8.14
N LYS A 154 1.87 3.74 -9.04
CA LYS A 154 2.60 3.88 -10.31
C LYS A 154 2.55 2.62 -11.18
N ASN A 155 1.34 2.14 -11.42
CA ASN A 155 1.07 1.07 -12.39
C ASN A 155 0.06 1.56 -13.45
N GLN A 156 -0.47 0.66 -14.28
CA GLN A 156 -1.47 0.98 -15.30
C GLN A 156 -2.85 0.39 -14.96
N ILE A 157 -3.16 0.24 -13.67
CA ILE A 157 -4.34 -0.48 -13.21
C ILE A 157 -5.60 0.29 -13.61
N ASN A 158 -6.46 -0.34 -14.40
CA ASN A 158 -7.67 0.29 -14.93
C ASN A 158 -8.89 0.14 -14.00
N HIS A 159 -8.96 -0.97 -13.27
CA HIS A 159 -10.05 -1.28 -12.35
C HIS A 159 -9.55 -2.09 -11.15
N LEU A 160 -10.16 -1.86 -9.99
CA LEU A 160 -9.99 -2.73 -8.82
C LEU A 160 -11.04 -3.85 -8.84
N PRO A 161 -10.65 -5.11 -8.55
CA PRO A 161 -11.57 -6.24 -8.48
C PRO A 161 -12.50 -6.11 -7.26
N ALA A 162 -13.73 -6.60 -7.37
CA ALA A 162 -14.70 -6.63 -6.26
C ALA A 162 -14.18 -7.47 -5.08
N GLU A 163 -13.31 -8.45 -5.38
CA GLU A 163 -12.60 -9.29 -4.43
C GLU A 163 -11.75 -8.51 -3.41
N ILE A 164 -11.46 -7.23 -3.64
CA ILE A 164 -10.81 -6.36 -2.65
C ILE A 164 -11.58 -6.35 -1.30
N GLY A 165 -12.92 -6.45 -1.33
CA GLY A 165 -13.75 -6.47 -0.13
C GLY A 165 -13.54 -7.69 0.78
N CYS A 166 -12.89 -8.74 0.28
CA CYS A 166 -12.53 -9.92 1.08
C CYS A 166 -11.32 -9.66 2.00
N LEU A 167 -10.55 -8.60 1.77
CA LEU A 167 -9.35 -8.27 2.54
C LEU A 167 -9.69 -7.57 3.87
N LYS A 168 -10.36 -8.29 4.77
CA LYS A 168 -10.84 -7.73 6.05
C LYS A 168 -9.73 -7.22 6.97
N ASN A 169 -8.49 -7.67 6.80
CA ASN A 169 -7.32 -7.23 7.59
C ASN A 169 -6.54 -6.08 6.93
N LEU A 170 -6.98 -5.58 5.77
CA LEU A 170 -6.30 -4.52 5.05
C LEU A 170 -6.35 -3.22 5.86
N LYS A 171 -5.17 -2.63 6.08
CA LYS A 171 -4.97 -1.37 6.82
C LYS A 171 -4.56 -0.24 5.89
N VAL A 172 -3.76 -0.55 4.87
CA VAL A 172 -3.22 0.44 3.93
C VAL A 172 -3.50 -0.03 2.52
N LEU A 173 -4.21 0.80 1.75
CA LEU A 173 -4.40 0.64 0.32
C LEU A 173 -3.84 1.87 -0.38
N ASN A 174 -2.83 1.67 -1.21
CA ASN A 174 -2.31 2.69 -2.08
C ASN A 174 -2.41 2.22 -3.52
N VAL A 175 -3.21 2.91 -4.31
CA VAL A 175 -3.43 2.68 -5.74
C VAL A 175 -3.23 3.99 -6.50
N SER A 176 -2.35 4.85 -5.98
CA SER A 176 -2.04 6.13 -6.60
C SER A 176 -1.31 5.99 -7.94
N PHE A 177 -1.43 6.99 -8.80
CA PHE A 177 -0.79 7.03 -10.12
C PHE A 177 -1.10 5.79 -10.98
N ASN A 178 -2.38 5.44 -11.05
CA ASN A 178 -2.93 4.40 -11.91
C ASN A 178 -3.94 5.00 -12.92
N ASN A 179 -4.71 4.15 -13.60
CA ASN A 179 -5.72 4.55 -14.58
C ASN A 179 -7.13 4.21 -14.07
N LEU A 180 -7.36 4.27 -12.76
CA LEU A 180 -8.65 3.88 -12.19
C LEU A 180 -9.74 4.86 -12.61
N LYS A 181 -10.82 4.32 -13.19
CA LYS A 181 -12.02 5.10 -13.55
C LYS A 181 -13.05 5.17 -12.43
N SER A 182 -13.10 4.12 -11.62
CA SER A 182 -14.03 3.98 -10.52
C SER A 182 -13.44 3.08 -9.43
N VAL A 183 -14.00 3.23 -8.23
CA VAL A 183 -13.68 2.39 -7.07
C VAL A 183 -14.85 1.43 -6.84
N PRO A 184 -14.61 0.12 -6.63
CA PRO A 184 -15.65 -0.85 -6.39
C PRO A 184 -16.35 -0.59 -5.03
N PRO A 185 -17.69 -0.73 -4.94
CA PRO A 185 -18.41 -0.56 -3.68
C PRO A 185 -17.95 -1.54 -2.60
N GLU A 186 -17.46 -2.72 -3.00
CA GLU A 186 -16.92 -3.75 -2.11
C GLU A 186 -15.68 -3.28 -1.33
N LEU A 187 -14.99 -2.20 -1.76
CA LEU A 187 -13.93 -1.62 -0.93
C LEU A 187 -14.47 -1.14 0.44
N GLY A 188 -15.75 -0.79 0.52
CA GLY A 188 -16.44 -0.46 1.77
C GLY A 188 -16.47 -1.59 2.81
N ASP A 189 -16.23 -2.83 2.38
CA ASP A 189 -16.18 -4.01 3.26
C ASP A 189 -14.84 -4.15 4.00
N CYS A 190 -13.82 -3.36 3.64
CA CYS A 190 -12.51 -3.38 4.31
C CYS A 190 -12.52 -2.57 5.62
N GLU A 191 -13.30 -3.00 6.61
CA GLU A 191 -13.59 -2.24 7.84
C GLU A 191 -12.36 -1.77 8.64
N ASN A 192 -11.22 -2.45 8.50
CA ASN A 192 -9.97 -2.13 9.18
C ASN A 192 -9.06 -1.17 8.40
N LEU A 193 -9.52 -0.61 7.27
CA LEU A 193 -8.72 0.27 6.44
C LEU A 193 -8.47 1.60 7.17
N GLU A 194 -7.20 1.94 7.36
CA GLU A 194 -6.73 3.13 8.07
C GLU A 194 -6.21 4.20 7.11
N LYS A 195 -5.65 3.80 5.96
CA LYS A 195 -5.11 4.70 4.94
C LYS A 195 -5.55 4.29 3.54
N LEU A 196 -6.09 5.25 2.79
CA LEU A 196 -6.50 5.10 1.41
C LEU A 196 -5.85 6.19 0.55
N ASP A 197 -5.03 5.80 -0.41
CA ASP A 197 -4.43 6.70 -1.40
C ASP A 197 -4.90 6.31 -2.80
N LEU A 198 -5.69 7.19 -3.40
CA LEU A 198 -6.27 7.13 -4.74
C LEU A 198 -5.75 8.28 -5.62
N SER A 199 -4.67 8.95 -5.22
CA SER A 199 -4.21 10.15 -5.93
C SER A 199 -3.74 9.86 -7.35
N GLY A 200 -3.90 10.79 -8.28
CA GLY A 200 -3.27 10.69 -9.60
C GLY A 200 -3.86 9.60 -10.50
N ASN A 201 -5.14 9.26 -10.30
CA ASN A 201 -5.87 8.36 -11.19
C ASN A 201 -6.55 9.09 -12.36
N MET A 202 -6.60 10.44 -12.33
CA MET A 202 -6.99 11.35 -13.42
C MET A 202 -8.41 11.19 -14.00
N GLU A 203 -9.13 10.11 -13.72
CA GLU A 203 -10.46 9.82 -14.26
C GLU A 203 -11.54 9.59 -13.20
N ILE A 204 -11.18 9.44 -11.91
CA ILE A 204 -12.17 9.23 -10.86
C ILE A 204 -12.99 10.51 -10.65
N THR A 205 -14.32 10.39 -10.81
CA THR A 205 -15.27 11.50 -10.63
C THR A 205 -16.10 11.38 -9.36
N GLU A 206 -16.33 10.16 -8.88
CA GLU A 206 -17.16 9.86 -7.72
C GLU A 206 -16.61 8.66 -6.93
N LEU A 207 -17.03 8.58 -5.67
CA LEU A 207 -16.73 7.46 -4.78
C LEU A 207 -18.03 6.78 -4.36
N PRO A 208 -18.08 5.43 -4.33
CA PRO A 208 -19.27 4.71 -3.92
C PRO A 208 -19.65 5.03 -2.46
N PHE A 209 -20.95 5.02 -2.19
CA PHE A 209 -21.50 5.38 -0.88
C PHE A 209 -21.08 4.38 0.21
N GLU A 210 -20.84 3.14 -0.18
CA GLU A 210 -20.41 2.02 0.65
C GLU A 210 -19.08 2.30 1.38
N LEU A 211 -18.22 3.17 0.84
CA LEU A 211 -17.00 3.62 1.52
C LEU A 211 -17.28 4.38 2.82
N SER A 212 -18.52 4.82 3.05
CA SER A 212 -18.93 5.40 4.33
C SER A 212 -18.87 4.40 5.51
N ASN A 213 -18.75 3.09 5.23
CA ASN A 213 -18.55 2.04 6.23
C ASN A 213 -17.13 2.01 6.80
N LEU A 214 -16.16 2.65 6.13
CA LEU A 214 -14.75 2.66 6.53
C LEU A 214 -14.50 3.60 7.71
N LYS A 215 -14.93 3.19 8.90
CA LYS A 215 -14.86 4.00 10.12
C LYS A 215 -13.45 4.15 10.69
N GLN A 216 -12.50 3.29 10.30
CA GLN A 216 -11.12 3.37 10.78
C GLN A 216 -10.21 4.25 9.92
N LEU A 217 -10.72 4.80 8.81
CA LEU A 217 -9.92 5.66 7.93
C LEU A 217 -9.48 6.93 8.67
N THR A 218 -8.17 7.14 8.68
CA THR A 218 -7.51 8.32 9.24
C THR A 218 -6.88 9.18 8.16
N TYR A 219 -6.50 8.58 7.02
CA TYR A 219 -5.88 9.25 5.90
C TYR A 219 -6.62 8.89 4.60
N VAL A 220 -7.10 9.91 3.90
CA VAL A 220 -7.67 9.79 2.56
C VAL A 220 -7.00 10.80 1.66
N ASP A 221 -6.49 10.31 0.54
CA ASP A 221 -5.90 11.12 -0.50
C ASP A 221 -6.55 10.77 -1.83
N VAL A 222 -7.26 11.74 -2.39
CA VAL A 222 -7.96 11.66 -3.68
C VAL A 222 -7.52 12.81 -4.60
N SER A 223 -6.32 13.35 -4.35
CA SER A 223 -5.75 14.42 -5.16
C SER A 223 -5.54 14.00 -6.62
N ALA A 224 -5.44 14.96 -7.55
CA ALA A 224 -5.17 14.69 -8.97
C ALA A 224 -6.21 13.73 -9.60
N ASN A 225 -7.48 14.11 -9.47
CA ASN A 225 -8.65 13.39 -10.00
C ASN A 225 -9.65 14.39 -10.60
N LYS A 226 -10.89 13.96 -10.89
CA LYS A 226 -11.94 14.77 -11.53
C LYS A 226 -13.15 14.99 -10.61
N PHE A 227 -12.93 15.11 -9.30
CA PHE A 227 -14.01 15.40 -8.35
C PHE A 227 -14.55 16.82 -8.52
N HIS A 228 -15.88 16.95 -8.57
CA HIS A 228 -16.59 18.24 -8.69
C HIS A 228 -17.10 18.75 -7.32
N SER A 229 -17.24 17.85 -6.36
CA SER A 229 -17.64 18.12 -4.98
C SER A 229 -16.98 17.08 -4.07
N ILE A 230 -16.88 17.39 -2.77
CA ILE A 230 -16.44 16.41 -1.77
C ILE A 230 -17.46 15.26 -1.72
N PRO A 231 -17.05 13.99 -1.89
CA PRO A 231 -17.98 12.87 -1.86
C PRO A 231 -18.68 12.71 -0.50
N ILE A 232 -19.98 12.42 -0.52
CA ILE A 232 -20.80 12.26 0.71
C ILE A 232 -20.27 11.14 1.61
N CYS A 233 -19.64 10.11 1.04
CA CYS A 233 -19.04 9.02 1.81
C CYS A 233 -17.88 9.51 2.69
N VAL A 234 -17.07 10.47 2.22
CA VAL A 234 -15.96 11.06 3.00
C VAL A 234 -16.49 11.83 4.20
N LEU A 235 -17.59 12.58 4.05
CA LEU A 235 -18.26 13.32 5.15
C LEU A 235 -18.78 12.43 6.29
N ARG A 236 -18.83 11.11 6.08
CA ARG A 236 -19.27 10.11 7.07
C ARG A 236 -18.11 9.36 7.75
N MET A 237 -16.86 9.69 7.41
CA MET A 237 -15.66 9.09 7.99
C MET A 237 -15.27 9.83 9.27
N SER A 238 -15.79 9.39 10.41
CA SER A 238 -15.68 10.10 11.69
C SER A 238 -14.26 10.18 12.26
N ASN A 239 -13.37 9.25 11.90
CA ASN A 239 -11.98 9.21 12.39
C ASN A 239 -10.98 9.85 11.41
N LEU A 240 -11.46 10.50 10.36
CA LEU A 240 -10.61 11.07 9.32
C LEU A 240 -9.79 12.24 9.89
N GLN A 241 -8.47 12.15 9.83
CA GLN A 241 -7.53 13.16 10.33
C GLN A 241 -6.88 13.94 9.19
N TRP A 242 -6.70 13.30 8.04
CA TRP A 242 -6.05 13.89 6.88
C TRP A 242 -6.89 13.66 5.64
N LEU A 243 -7.26 14.75 4.97
CA LEU A 243 -7.98 14.73 3.71
C LEU A 243 -7.26 15.60 2.68
N ASP A 244 -6.80 14.95 1.62
CA ASP A 244 -6.25 15.62 0.45
C ASP A 244 -7.18 15.45 -0.76
N ILE A 245 -7.71 16.56 -1.26
CA ILE A 245 -8.51 16.63 -2.49
C ILE A 245 -7.93 17.72 -3.40
N SER A 246 -6.60 17.88 -3.40
CA SER A 246 -5.94 18.83 -4.30
C SER A 246 -6.06 18.46 -5.77
N SER A 247 -5.79 19.41 -6.67
CA SER A 247 -5.74 19.15 -8.12
C SER A 247 -7.02 18.46 -8.63
N ASN A 248 -8.17 19.04 -8.29
CA ASN A 248 -9.48 18.55 -8.67
C ASN A 248 -10.31 19.70 -9.27
N SER A 249 -11.58 19.46 -9.57
CA SER A 249 -12.50 20.47 -10.11
C SER A 249 -13.58 20.88 -9.09
N LEU A 250 -13.24 20.92 -7.80
CA LEU A 250 -14.16 21.31 -6.74
C LEU A 250 -14.59 22.77 -6.93
N LYS A 251 -15.90 23.00 -6.96
CA LYS A 251 -16.48 24.36 -7.01
C LYS A 251 -16.81 24.91 -5.63
N ASP A 252 -17.36 24.02 -4.80
CA ASP A 252 -17.93 24.34 -3.50
C ASP A 252 -17.52 23.28 -2.47
N ILE A 253 -17.50 23.67 -1.20
CA ILE A 253 -17.35 22.77 -0.05
C ILE A 253 -18.70 22.71 0.68
N PRO A 254 -19.26 21.51 0.95
CA PRO A 254 -20.53 21.38 1.63
C PRO A 254 -20.46 21.89 3.07
N GLU A 255 -21.56 22.47 3.58
CA GLU A 255 -21.63 22.93 4.98
C GLU A 255 -21.51 21.77 5.99
N ASP A 256 -21.93 20.55 5.60
CA ASP A 256 -21.81 19.32 6.40
C ASP A 256 -20.34 18.84 6.62
N ILE A 257 -19.33 19.61 6.19
CA ILE A 257 -17.91 19.30 6.44
C ILE A 257 -17.53 19.36 7.92
N ASP A 258 -18.30 20.11 8.72
CA ASP A 258 -18.14 20.23 10.16
C ASP A 258 -18.32 18.91 10.92
N ARG A 259 -18.93 17.89 10.29
CA ARG A 259 -19.08 16.53 10.84
C ARG A 259 -17.75 15.79 11.03
N LEU A 260 -16.68 16.25 10.38
CA LEU A 260 -15.36 15.64 10.48
C LEU A 260 -14.61 16.16 11.72
N ASP A 261 -15.09 15.77 12.90
CA ASP A 261 -14.59 16.25 14.21
C ASP A 261 -13.09 15.99 14.42
N GLU A 262 -12.55 14.93 13.82
CA GLU A 262 -11.16 14.49 13.95
C GLU A 262 -10.22 15.08 12.90
N LEU A 263 -10.73 15.85 11.93
CA LEU A 263 -9.92 16.33 10.80
C LEU A 263 -8.93 17.39 11.27
N GLN A 264 -7.65 17.14 10.98
CA GLN A 264 -6.53 18.01 11.35
C GLN A 264 -5.95 18.76 10.15
N THR A 265 -5.91 18.09 9.00
CA THR A 265 -5.32 18.62 7.77
C THR A 265 -6.32 18.48 6.63
N LEU A 266 -6.62 19.62 5.98
CA LEU A 266 -7.44 19.69 4.78
C LEU A 266 -6.66 20.39 3.66
N LEU A 267 -6.37 19.66 2.58
CA LEU A 267 -5.65 20.16 1.42
C LEU A 267 -6.61 20.27 0.22
N LEU A 268 -6.75 21.49 -0.30
CA LEU A 268 -7.69 21.86 -1.37
C LEU A 268 -7.02 22.72 -2.46
N GLN A 269 -5.68 22.73 -2.53
CA GLN A 269 -4.94 23.45 -3.57
C GLN A 269 -5.35 23.02 -4.98
N LYS A 270 -5.18 23.89 -5.97
CA LYS A 270 -5.53 23.64 -7.39
C LYS A 270 -6.97 23.10 -7.58
N ASN A 271 -7.93 23.82 -7.01
CA ASN A 271 -9.36 23.62 -7.22
C ASN A 271 -10.00 24.93 -7.70
N LYS A 272 -11.27 24.89 -8.11
CA LYS A 272 -12.03 26.04 -8.62
C LYS A 272 -12.96 26.62 -7.55
N LEU A 273 -12.46 26.68 -6.31
CA LEU A 273 -13.25 27.08 -5.15
C LEU A 273 -13.50 28.59 -5.18
N THR A 274 -14.76 28.99 -5.07
CA THR A 274 -15.15 30.41 -5.07
C THR A 274 -15.36 30.98 -3.67
N TYR A 275 -15.82 30.14 -2.73
CA TYR A 275 -16.06 30.49 -1.33
C TYR A 275 -15.64 29.37 -0.38
N LEU A 276 -15.31 29.75 0.85
CA LEU A 276 -15.09 28.82 1.96
C LEU A 276 -16.26 28.91 2.95
N PRO A 277 -16.89 27.77 3.34
CA PRO A 277 -18.03 27.80 4.23
C PRO A 277 -17.60 28.13 5.67
N ARG A 278 -18.51 28.76 6.42
CA ARG A 278 -18.29 29.06 7.86
C ARG A 278 -18.14 27.81 8.72
N ALA A 279 -18.64 26.66 8.24
CA ALA A 279 -18.51 25.35 8.87
C ALA A 279 -17.06 24.98 9.21
N LEU A 280 -16.07 25.43 8.42
CA LEU A 280 -14.65 25.18 8.69
C LEU A 280 -14.16 25.77 10.02
N VAL A 281 -14.81 26.84 10.52
CA VAL A 281 -14.49 27.46 11.81
C VAL A 281 -14.97 26.58 12.99
N ASN A 282 -16.00 25.76 12.78
CA ASN A 282 -16.57 24.92 13.82
C ASN A 282 -15.80 23.60 14.02
N MET A 283 -14.77 23.34 13.22
CA MET A 283 -13.99 22.10 13.29
C MET A 283 -12.93 22.19 14.40
N PRO A 284 -13.07 21.44 15.51
CA PRO A 284 -12.27 21.67 16.72
C PRO A 284 -10.80 21.28 16.60
N LYS A 285 -10.48 20.34 15.69
CA LYS A 285 -9.13 19.79 15.50
C LYS A 285 -8.43 20.26 14.24
N LEU A 286 -9.12 21.06 13.41
CA LEU A 286 -8.56 21.51 12.14
C LEU A 286 -7.40 22.49 12.40
N SER A 287 -6.20 22.05 12.04
CA SER A 287 -4.95 22.76 12.32
C SER A 287 -4.33 23.36 11.06
N LEU A 288 -4.55 22.72 9.91
CA LEU A 288 -3.96 23.11 8.64
C LEU A 288 -5.01 23.08 7.53
N LEU A 289 -5.19 24.24 6.89
CA LEU A 289 -6.04 24.41 5.72
C LEU A 289 -5.20 25.03 4.60
N VAL A 290 -5.02 24.29 3.51
CA VAL A 290 -4.31 24.77 2.32
C VAL A 290 -5.29 24.91 1.17
N VAL A 291 -5.39 26.10 0.58
CA VAL A 291 -6.33 26.39 -0.52
C VAL A 291 -5.62 27.20 -1.61
N SER A 292 -6.01 27.02 -2.87
CA SER A 292 -5.60 27.94 -3.95
C SER A 292 -6.36 29.26 -3.83
N GLY A 293 -5.64 30.37 -3.97
CA GLY A 293 -6.17 31.73 -3.88
C GLY A 293 -6.59 32.34 -5.21
N ASP A 294 -6.66 31.56 -6.29
CA ASP A 294 -6.81 32.11 -7.64
C ASP A 294 -8.26 32.49 -7.96
N ASP A 295 -9.23 31.69 -7.49
CA ASP A 295 -10.67 31.88 -7.74
C ASP A 295 -11.47 32.29 -6.49
N LEU A 296 -10.81 32.41 -5.32
CA LEU A 296 -11.48 32.75 -4.06
C LEU A 296 -11.91 34.22 -4.02
N VAL A 297 -13.22 34.45 -4.00
CA VAL A 297 -13.81 35.81 -3.96
C VAL A 297 -13.96 36.28 -2.52
N GLU A 298 -14.39 35.40 -1.62
CA GLU A 298 -14.60 35.72 -0.20
C GLU A 298 -14.11 34.59 0.72
N ILE A 299 -13.39 34.98 1.76
CA ILE A 299 -12.97 34.11 2.87
C ILE A 299 -13.70 34.60 4.13
N PRO A 300 -14.38 33.74 4.89
CA PRO A 300 -14.95 34.13 6.18
C PRO A 300 -13.89 34.78 7.06
N THR A 301 -14.13 36.02 7.51
CA THR A 301 -13.19 36.77 8.36
C THR A 301 -12.78 36.00 9.61
N ALA A 302 -13.67 35.16 10.14
CA ALA A 302 -13.41 34.26 11.27
C ALA A 302 -12.33 33.20 11.02
N ILE A 303 -12.06 32.81 9.76
CA ILE A 303 -10.95 31.93 9.39
C ILE A 303 -9.62 32.71 9.41
N CYS A 304 -9.65 34.00 9.07
CA CYS A 304 -8.48 34.88 9.11
C CYS A 304 -8.17 35.42 10.51
N GLU A 305 -9.11 35.31 11.46
CA GLU A 305 -8.90 35.69 12.84
C GLU A 305 -7.99 34.67 13.55
N SER A 306 -6.88 35.16 14.10
CA SER A 306 -5.81 34.41 14.80
C SER A 306 -6.27 33.56 16.01
N THR A 307 -7.56 33.54 16.34
CA THR A 307 -8.14 32.88 17.52
C THR A 307 -8.41 31.40 17.31
N THR A 308 -8.42 30.91 16.07
CA THR A 308 -8.77 29.52 15.73
C THR A 308 -7.59 28.54 15.76
N GLY A 309 -6.35 29.02 15.88
CA GLY A 309 -5.15 28.16 15.79
C GLY A 309 -4.95 27.52 14.41
N LEU A 310 -5.81 27.85 13.44
CA LEU A 310 -5.83 27.31 12.09
C LEU A 310 -4.72 27.96 11.26
N LYS A 311 -3.78 27.15 10.77
CA LYS A 311 -2.80 27.57 9.76
C LYS A 311 -3.47 27.59 8.41
N PHE A 312 -3.86 28.78 7.97
CA PHE A 312 -4.35 29.02 6.62
C PHE A 312 -3.19 29.33 5.67
N VAL A 313 -3.00 28.50 4.66
CA VAL A 313 -2.02 28.73 3.58
C VAL A 313 -2.79 28.93 2.28
N SER A 314 -2.76 30.15 1.76
CA SER A 314 -3.25 30.46 0.43
C SER A 314 -2.08 30.48 -0.55
N LEU A 315 -2.11 29.58 -1.52
CA LEU A 315 -1.17 29.56 -2.63
C LEU A 315 -1.81 30.29 -3.81
N LYS A 316 -1.17 31.34 -4.33
CA LYS A 316 -1.55 31.91 -5.62
C LYS A 316 -0.77 31.17 -6.69
N ASP A 317 -1.43 30.50 -7.62
CA ASP A 317 -0.73 29.90 -8.75
C ASP A 317 -0.11 31.03 -9.58
N SER A 318 1.22 30.98 -9.72
CA SER A 318 1.90 31.77 -10.74
C SER A 318 1.65 31.05 -12.07
N PRO A 319 1.04 31.68 -13.08
CA PRO A 319 0.76 31.01 -14.34
C PRO A 319 2.10 30.66 -15.01
N VAL A 320 2.50 29.40 -14.95
CA VAL A 320 3.60 28.89 -15.75
C VAL A 320 3.02 28.65 -17.15
N GLU A 321 3.51 29.40 -18.13
CA GLU A 321 3.13 29.29 -19.54
C GLU A 321 3.16 27.83 -19.99
N THR A 322 1.97 27.27 -20.24
CA THR A 322 1.81 25.95 -20.86
C THR A 322 2.29 26.03 -22.31
N ILE A 323 3.55 25.67 -22.54
CA ILE A 323 4.05 25.40 -23.89
C ILE A 323 3.35 24.12 -24.38
N VAL A 324 2.49 24.29 -25.39
CA VAL A 324 1.80 23.20 -26.07
C VAL A 324 2.79 22.47 -26.98
N CYS A 325 3.10 21.21 -26.67
CA CYS A 325 3.72 20.27 -27.60
C CYS A 325 2.84 19.01 -27.69
N GLU A 326 2.58 18.60 -28.92
CA GLU A 326 1.64 17.54 -29.30
C GLU A 326 2.26 16.16 -29.02
N ASP A 327 1.94 15.54 -27.87
CA ASP A 327 1.94 14.08 -27.67
C ASP A 327 1.23 13.74 -26.33
N THR A 328 0.05 13.11 -26.39
CA THR A 328 -0.88 12.98 -25.24
C THR A 328 -0.44 11.99 -24.17
N GLU A 329 0.42 11.01 -24.47
CA GLU A 329 0.91 10.03 -23.48
C GLU A 329 2.10 10.58 -22.67
N GLU A 330 3.05 11.25 -23.32
CA GLU A 330 4.15 11.95 -22.62
C GLU A 330 3.63 13.07 -21.73
N ILE A 331 2.54 13.77 -22.09
CA ILE A 331 1.92 14.79 -21.23
C ILE A 331 1.38 14.16 -19.94
N ILE A 332 0.69 13.02 -20.00
CA ILE A 332 0.09 12.41 -18.81
C ILE A 332 1.18 11.90 -17.85
N GLU A 333 2.25 11.30 -18.37
CA GLU A 333 3.39 10.90 -17.54
C GLU A 333 4.09 12.12 -16.91
N ASN A 334 4.32 13.18 -17.69
CA ASN A 334 4.88 14.43 -17.18
C ASN A 334 3.97 15.11 -16.14
N GLU A 335 2.65 15.10 -16.33
CA GLU A 335 1.69 15.63 -15.36
C GLU A 335 1.69 14.82 -14.07
N ARG A 336 1.73 13.48 -14.16
CA ARG A 336 1.87 12.59 -12.99
C ARG A 336 3.16 12.84 -12.24
N GLU A 337 4.28 13.01 -12.95
CA GLU A 337 5.56 13.34 -12.33
C GLU A 337 5.51 14.70 -11.62
N ARG A 338 4.90 15.72 -12.25
CA ARG A 338 4.70 17.03 -11.62
C ARG A 338 3.83 16.96 -10.37
N GLU A 339 2.66 16.33 -10.45
CA GLU A 339 1.76 16.11 -9.32
C GLU A 339 2.47 15.36 -8.18
N GLN A 340 3.29 14.35 -8.50
CA GLN A 340 4.07 13.62 -7.52
C GLN A 340 5.10 14.52 -6.83
N VAL A 341 5.85 15.32 -7.59
CA VAL A 341 6.85 16.25 -7.03
C VAL A 341 6.17 17.28 -6.13
N GLU A 342 5.03 17.81 -6.55
CA GLU A 342 4.25 18.76 -5.74
C GLU A 342 3.69 18.10 -4.48
N LYS A 343 3.20 16.86 -4.57
CA LYS A 343 2.74 16.07 -3.41
C LYS A 343 3.89 15.82 -2.43
N GLU A 344 5.08 15.44 -2.93
CA GLU A 344 6.28 15.25 -2.10
C GLU A 344 6.72 16.56 -1.43
N PHE A 345 6.70 17.67 -2.18
CA PHE A 345 6.98 18.99 -1.64
C PHE A 345 6.00 19.37 -0.53
N MET A 346 4.69 19.19 -0.75
CA MET A 346 3.67 19.51 0.24
C MET A 346 3.79 18.62 1.48
N LYS A 347 4.07 17.32 1.31
CA LYS A 347 4.33 16.42 2.44
C LYS A 347 5.53 16.88 3.26
N ALA A 348 6.65 17.19 2.60
CA ALA A 348 7.86 17.70 3.25
C ALA A 348 7.62 19.04 3.96
N TYR A 349 6.85 19.95 3.34
CA TYR A 349 6.48 21.23 3.93
C TYR A 349 5.62 21.04 5.19
N ILE A 350 4.65 20.13 5.16
CA ILE A 350 3.81 19.85 6.33
C ILE A 350 4.61 19.16 7.44
N GLU A 351 5.54 18.30 7.08
CA GLU A 351 6.47 17.66 8.03
C GLU A 351 7.38 18.71 8.70
N ASP A 352 7.97 19.63 7.96
CA ASP A 352 8.74 20.78 8.51
C ASP A 352 7.86 21.67 9.41
N LEU A 353 6.61 21.93 9.02
CA LEU A 353 5.68 22.69 9.88
C LEU A 353 5.38 21.98 11.20
N ARG A 354 5.33 20.64 11.22
CA ARG A 354 5.17 19.83 12.43
C ARG A 354 6.46 19.77 13.26
N GLU A 355 7.62 19.66 12.61
CA GLU A 355 8.92 19.66 13.29
C GLU A 355 9.16 20.99 14.02
N ARG A 356 8.83 22.13 13.40
CA ARG A 356 8.92 23.46 14.02
C ARG A 356 8.01 23.64 15.24
N GLU A 357 6.89 22.92 15.29
CA GLU A 357 6.03 22.88 16.47
C GLU A 357 6.60 21.98 17.57
N SER A 358 7.36 20.94 17.20
CA SER A 358 7.99 20.01 18.15
C SER A 358 9.30 20.52 18.76
N THR A 359 9.97 21.51 18.14
CA THR A 359 11.20 22.08 18.68
C THR A 359 10.91 22.97 19.89
N PRO A 360 11.40 22.66 21.11
CA PRO A 360 11.27 23.57 22.23
C PRO A 360 12.05 24.86 21.95
N SER A 361 11.41 25.98 22.24
CA SER A 361 11.92 27.34 22.07
C SER A 361 13.13 27.62 22.97
N TYR A 362 14.33 27.22 22.53
CA TYR A 362 15.57 27.77 23.10
C TYR A 362 16.60 28.14 22.02
N THR A 363 16.87 29.46 22.00
CA THR A 363 18.09 30.16 21.56
C THR A 363 18.39 30.14 20.06
N THR A 364 18.60 31.26 19.36
CA THR A 364 19.51 32.37 19.72
C THR A 364 19.07 33.66 19.03
N LYS A 365 18.92 34.76 19.79
CA LYS A 365 18.86 36.12 19.24
C LYS A 365 20.18 36.42 18.53
N VAL A 366 20.15 36.53 17.20
CA VAL A 366 21.25 37.17 16.46
C VAL A 366 20.91 38.66 16.36
N MET A 367 21.58 39.47 17.18
CA MET A 367 21.62 40.92 16.99
C MET A 367 22.55 41.23 15.82
N LEU A 368 22.00 41.82 14.75
CA LEU A 368 22.77 42.47 13.70
C LEU A 368 23.17 43.87 14.20
N SER A 369 24.44 44.05 14.53
CA SER A 369 25.01 45.38 14.75
C SER A 369 25.28 46.05 13.40
N LEU A 370 24.59 47.17 13.13
CA LEU A 370 25.02 48.12 12.10
C LEU A 370 26.35 48.75 12.52
N GLN A 371 27.35 48.71 11.65
CA GLN A 371 28.42 49.70 11.65
C GLN A 371 28.23 50.61 10.41
N LEU A 372 28.23 51.90 10.71
CA LEU A 372 28.07 53.07 9.82
C LEU A 372 29.02 53.08 8.64
#